data_AF-A0A661XWS1-F1
#
_entry.id   AF-A0A661XWS1-F1
#
_cell.length_a   1.000
_cell.length_b   1.000
_cell.length_c   1.000
_cell.angle_alpha   90.00
_cell.angle_beta   90.00
_cell.angle_gamma   90.00
#
_symmetry.space_group_name_H-M   'P 1'
#
loop_
_entity.id
_entity.type
_entity.pdbx_description
1 polymer ?
#
loop_
_entity_poly.entity_id
_entity_poly.type
_entity_poly.pdbx_seq_one_letter_code
_entity_poly.pdbx_strand_id
1 'polypeptide(L)'
;MKDHSRSMHPESLMMSYGYKSELSEGAIKCPIFQTSTFTFKSAEEGKAFFEVAYGLREKEPNEELGLIYSRLNNPDLEILENRLTLW
;
A
#
# COMPACT_ATOMS: atom_id res chain seq x y z
N MET A 1 -15.49 -8.74 -5.21
CA MET A 1 -15.67 -9.51 -3.96
C MET A 1 -16.32 -8.59 -2.94
N LYS A 2 -17.41 -9.02 -2.31
CA LYS A 2 -18.09 -8.24 -1.26
C LYS A 2 -17.14 -8.07 -0.08
N ASP A 3 -17.09 -6.86 0.47
CA ASP A 3 -16.26 -6.53 1.62
C ASP A 3 -16.84 -7.18 2.89
N HIS A 4 -16.43 -8.42 3.13
CA HIS A 4 -16.84 -9.22 4.29
C HIS A 4 -16.01 -8.94 5.54
N SER A 5 -15.14 -7.92 5.51
CA SER A 5 -14.26 -7.50 6.62
C SER A 5 -15.01 -7.39 7.94
N ARG A 6 -16.21 -6.78 7.93
CA ARG A 6 -17.04 -6.58 9.14
C ARG A 6 -17.66 -7.84 9.74
N SER A 7 -17.59 -8.99 9.07
CA SER A 7 -18.23 -10.24 9.53
C SER A 7 -17.25 -11.33 9.94
N MET A 8 -15.94 -11.13 9.73
CA MET A 8 -14.91 -12.12 10.03
C MET A 8 -14.20 -11.78 11.33
N HIS A 9 -13.77 -12.81 12.06
CA HIS A 9 -12.96 -12.64 13.27
C HIS A 9 -11.57 -12.08 12.93
N PRO A 10 -10.94 -11.26 13.80
CA PRO A 10 -9.61 -10.70 13.57
C PRO A 10 -8.55 -11.74 13.21
N GLU A 11 -8.62 -12.94 13.80
CA GLU A 11 -7.70 -14.05 13.53
C GLU A 11 -7.78 -14.54 12.07
N SER A 12 -8.98 -14.57 11.50
CA SER A 12 -9.16 -14.91 10.09
C SER A 12 -8.63 -13.80 9.18
N LEU A 13 -8.87 -12.54 9.58
CA LEU A 13 -8.40 -11.38 8.83
C LEU A 13 -6.86 -11.25 8.88
N MET A 14 -6.18 -11.65 9.96
CA MET A 14 -4.71 -11.65 10.04
C MET A 14 -4.03 -12.49 8.97
N MET A 15 -4.71 -13.50 8.45
CA MET A 15 -4.13 -14.38 7.45
C MET A 15 -4.07 -13.74 6.05
N SER A 16 -4.97 -12.81 5.71
CA SER A 16 -5.11 -12.34 4.32
C SER A 16 -5.50 -10.86 4.14
N TYR A 17 -5.94 -10.15 5.18
CA TYR A 17 -6.37 -8.76 5.05
C TYR A 17 -5.24 -7.87 4.52
N GLY A 18 -5.60 -6.95 3.62
CA GLY A 18 -4.66 -6.05 2.95
C GLY A 18 -3.82 -6.70 1.84
N TYR A 19 -3.97 -8.00 1.53
CA TYR A 19 -3.18 -8.68 0.52
C TYR A 19 -4.03 -9.41 -0.52
N LYS A 20 -3.69 -9.22 -1.80
CA LYS A 20 -4.29 -9.92 -2.95
C LYS A 20 -3.17 -10.57 -3.76
N SER A 21 -3.11 -11.90 -3.78
CA SER A 21 -2.03 -12.63 -4.44
C SER A 21 -2.02 -12.45 -5.96
N GLU A 22 -3.17 -12.12 -6.57
CA GLU A 22 -3.30 -11.88 -8.00
C GLU A 22 -2.52 -10.63 -8.46
N LEU A 23 -2.23 -9.71 -7.53
CA LEU A 23 -1.38 -8.54 -7.78
C LEU A 23 0.12 -8.84 -7.60
N SER A 24 0.48 -10.09 -7.33
CA SER A 24 1.85 -10.53 -7.00
C SER A 24 2.15 -11.90 -7.61
N GLU A 25 1.80 -12.10 -8.88
CA GLU A 25 2.08 -13.33 -9.63
C GLU A 25 1.54 -14.62 -8.97
N GLY A 26 0.47 -14.50 -8.17
CA GLY A 26 -0.11 -15.61 -7.42
C GLY A 26 0.67 -16.03 -6.17
N ALA A 27 1.65 -15.23 -5.72
CA ALA A 27 2.41 -15.53 -4.51
C ALA A 27 1.48 -15.58 -3.29
N ILE A 28 1.49 -16.69 -2.54
CA ILE A 28 0.64 -16.83 -1.35
C ILE A 28 1.12 -15.97 -0.17
N LYS A 29 2.42 -15.69 -0.13
CA LYS A 29 3.05 -14.77 0.82
C LYS A 29 3.43 -13.49 0.09
N CYS A 30 3.23 -12.35 0.75
CA CYS A 30 3.69 -11.05 0.25
C CYS A 30 5.19 -11.12 -0.11
N PRO A 31 5.58 -10.75 -1.34
CA PRO A 31 6.98 -10.56 -1.70
C PRO A 31 7.62 -9.49 -0.81
N ILE A 32 8.86 -9.70 -0.37
CA ILE A 32 9.53 -8.73 0.52
C ILE A 32 10.11 -7.59 -0.31
N PHE A 33 9.61 -6.37 -0.09
CA PHE A 33 10.09 -5.13 -0.69
C PHE A 33 11.26 -4.55 0.12
N GLN A 34 12.41 -5.23 0.06
CA GLN A 34 13.65 -4.80 0.70
C GLN A 34 14.39 -3.75 -0.15
N THR A 35 13.80 -2.56 -0.26
CA THR A 35 14.38 -1.41 -0.98
C THR A 35 14.22 -0.14 -0.17
N SER A 36 15.06 0.86 -0.43
CA SER A 36 14.94 2.20 0.16
C SER A 36 14.08 3.15 -0.70
N THR A 37 14.04 2.96 -2.02
CA THR A 37 13.44 3.90 -2.98
C THR A 37 12.71 3.17 -4.10
N PHE A 38 11.80 3.89 -4.77
CA PHE A 38 11.02 3.40 -5.90
C PHE A 38 11.25 4.29 -7.13
N THR A 39 11.04 3.74 -8.33
CA THR A 39 11.19 4.47 -9.60
C THR A 39 9.87 5.08 -10.05
N PHE A 40 9.94 6.24 -10.70
CA PHE A 40 8.80 6.91 -11.32
C PHE A 40 8.82 6.70 -12.84
N LYS A 41 7.67 6.75 -13.49
CA LYS A 41 7.56 6.68 -14.95
C LYS A 41 8.06 7.97 -15.62
N SER A 42 7.90 9.10 -14.92
CA SER A 42 8.35 10.43 -15.38
C SER A 42 8.83 11.28 -14.19
N ALA A 43 9.58 12.34 -14.47
CA ALA A 43 10.04 13.27 -13.44
C ALA A 43 8.87 14.05 -12.82
N GLU A 44 7.87 14.39 -13.65
CA GLU A 44 6.66 15.11 -13.27
C GLU A 44 5.81 14.29 -12.29
N GLU A 45 5.68 12.98 -12.53
CA GLU A 45 4.98 12.06 -11.61
C GLU A 45 5.68 12.00 -10.25
N GLY A 46 7.02 11.88 -10.25
CA GLY A 46 7.79 11.91 -9.00
C GLY A 46 7.58 13.20 -8.21
N LYS A 47 7.61 14.36 -8.88
CA LYS A 47 7.32 15.66 -8.26
C LYS A 47 5.92 15.68 -7.66
N ALA A 48 4.91 15.24 -8.41
CA ALA A 48 3.51 15.22 -7.98
C ALA A 48 3.33 14.37 -6.70
N PHE A 49 3.96 13.19 -6.63
CA PHE A 49 3.88 12.33 -5.44
C PHE A 49 4.49 13.00 -4.19
N PHE A 50 5.61 13.69 -4.33
CA PHE A 50 6.23 14.41 -3.20
C PHE A 50 5.39 15.61 -2.75
N GLU A 51 4.77 16.35 -3.68
CA GLU A 51 3.89 17.47 -3.31
C GLU A 51 2.70 17.00 -2.48
N VAL A 52 2.07 15.87 -2.85
CA VAL A 52 0.97 15.30 -2.08
C VAL A 52 1.46 14.71 -0.75
N ALA A 53 2.56 13.94 -0.76
CA ALA A 53 3.08 13.29 0.44
C ALA A 53 3.52 14.28 1.54
N TYR A 54 4.03 15.45 1.16
CA TYR A 54 4.39 16.52 2.10
C TYR A 54 3.25 17.51 2.37
N GLY A 55 2.06 17.29 1.81
CA GLY A 55 0.91 18.18 2.01
C GLY A 55 1.07 19.56 1.36
N LEU A 56 1.93 19.68 0.35
CA LEU A 56 2.09 20.91 -0.44
C LEU A 56 0.92 21.14 -1.39
N ARG A 57 0.21 20.07 -1.77
CA ARG A 57 -1.10 20.14 -2.42
C ARG A 57 -1.98 18.97 -2.00
N GLU A 58 -3.28 19.11 -2.20
CA GLU A 58 -4.22 18.01 -2.04
C GLU A 58 -4.14 17.03 -3.22
N LYS A 59 -4.47 15.77 -2.93
CA LYS A 59 -4.57 14.71 -3.93
C LYS A 59 -5.79 14.97 -4.81
N GLU A 60 -5.62 14.87 -6.13
CA GLU A 60 -6.77 14.96 -7.04
C GLU A 60 -7.72 13.77 -6.85
N PRO A 61 -9.02 13.89 -7.17
CA PRO A 61 -10.02 12.84 -6.91
C PRO A 61 -9.67 11.46 -7.47
N ASN A 62 -8.98 11.42 -8.62
CA ASN A 62 -8.60 10.18 -9.31
C ASN A 62 -7.08 9.93 -9.32
N GLU A 63 -6.33 10.69 -8.53
CA GLU A 63 -4.89 10.49 -8.43
C GLU A 63 -4.59 9.35 -7.45
N GLU A 64 -3.80 8.38 -7.89
CA GLU A 64 -3.27 7.33 -7.02
C GLU A 64 -1.88 7.74 -6.54
N LEU A 65 -1.67 7.69 -5.23
CA LEU A 65 -0.35 7.95 -4.66
C LEU A 65 0.52 6.71 -4.89
N GLY A 66 1.61 6.87 -5.65
CA GLY A 66 2.56 5.80 -5.84
C GLY A 66 3.50 5.59 -4.65
N LEU A 67 4.38 4.60 -4.80
CA LEU A 67 5.49 4.36 -3.88
C LEU A 67 6.62 5.36 -4.16
N ILE A 68 7.19 5.93 -3.11
CA ILE A 68 8.17 7.02 -3.23
C ILE A 68 9.49 6.58 -2.60
N TYR A 69 9.46 6.36 -1.29
CA TYR A 69 10.63 6.08 -0.48
C TYR A 69 10.19 5.33 0.78
N SER A 70 10.87 4.26 1.17
CA SER A 70 10.42 3.36 2.24
C SER A 70 10.28 4.01 3.61
N ARG A 71 10.92 5.16 3.86
CA ARG A 71 10.71 5.98 5.07
C ARG A 71 9.32 6.63 5.11
N LEU A 72 8.71 6.87 3.94
CA LEU A 72 7.40 7.49 3.79
C LEU A 72 6.32 6.41 3.59
N ASN A 73 6.54 5.48 2.66
CA ASN A 73 5.63 4.37 2.39
C ASN A 73 6.39 3.13 1.89
N ASN A 74 6.05 1.96 2.45
CA ASN A 74 6.60 0.67 2.04
C ASN A 74 5.47 -0.36 1.98
N PRO A 75 5.33 -1.16 0.90
CA PRO A 75 4.21 -2.09 0.73
C PRO A 75 4.07 -3.12 1.85
N ASP A 76 5.19 -3.66 2.35
CA ASP A 76 5.15 -4.65 3.42
C ASP A 76 4.67 -4.03 4.73
N LEU A 77 5.14 -2.81 5.03
CA LEU A 77 4.73 -2.05 6.21
C LEU A 77 3.27 -1.62 6.13
N GLU A 78 2.79 -1.20 4.96
CA GLU A 78 1.39 -0.83 4.76
C GLU A 78 0.45 -2.01 5.02
N ILE A 79 0.79 -3.21 4.54
CA ILE A 79 0.01 -4.43 4.84
C ILE A 79 0.05 -4.74 6.33
N LEU A 80 1.21 -4.60 6.97
CA LEU A 80 1.36 -4.81 8.42
C LEU A 80 0.51 -3.83 9.22
N GLU A 81 0.61 -2.53 8.93
CA GLU A 81 -0.14 -1.46 9.58
C GLU A 81 -1.65 -1.68 9.45
N ASN A 82 -2.12 -1.98 8.22
CA ASN A 82 -3.52 -2.31 7.97
C ASN A 82 -4.00 -3.50 8.81
N ARG A 83 -3.17 -4.53 8.97
CA ARG A 83 -3.52 -5.69 9.81
C ARG A 83 -3.57 -5.33 11.29
N LEU A 84 -2.65 -4.50 11.78
CA LEU A 84 -2.68 -4.06 13.17
C LEU A 84 -3.95 -3.29 13.55
N THR A 85 -4.63 -2.65 12.58
CA THR A 85 -5.91 -1.94 12.83
C THR A 85 -7.13 -2.85 13.05
N LEU A 86 -6.99 -4.17 12.90
CA LEU A 86 -8.11 -5.12 13.04
C LEU A 86 -8.38 -5.54 14.48
N TRP A 87 -7.64 -4.99 15.43
CA TRP A 87 -7.79 -5.20 16.87
C TRP A 87 -8.22 -3.93 17.58
#